data_AF-A0A564YCB6-F1
#
_entry.id   AF-A0A564YCB6-F1
#
_cell.length_a   1.000
_cell.length_b   1.000
_cell.length_c   1.000
_cell.angle_alpha   90.00
_cell.angle_beta   90.00
_cell.angle_gamma   90.00
#
_symmetry.space_group_name_H-M   'P 1'
#
loop_
_entity.id
_entity.type
_entity.pdbx_description
1 polymer ?
#
loop_
_entity_poly.entity_id
_entity_poly.type
_entity_poly.pdbx_seq_one_letter_code
_entity_poly.pdbx_strand_id
1 'polypeptide(L)'
;VVPNTIHFEIVCGEDIARKLGLNRSARQPPACGSLSDKQYFATATSRRSQYRLFRTKVEYIAYFLNYYFSIDNTIQDRRMRPNLLKYKGMPVKDLMNFSRLEAVNTRSEEIINAVNSKLPHLNVVEVESLGLCICRRDEYYGINA
;
A
#
# COMPACT_ATOMS: atom_id res chain seq x y z
N VAL A 1 5.20 11.60 -3.71
CA VAL A 1 4.00 12.44 -3.44
C VAL A 1 2.79 11.53 -3.33
N VAL A 2 1.87 11.78 -2.40
CA VAL A 2 0.59 11.04 -2.33
C VAL A 2 -0.42 11.75 -3.23
N PRO A 3 -1.06 11.06 -4.18
CA PRO A 3 -2.09 11.66 -5.02
C PRO A 3 -3.27 12.21 -4.20
N ASN A 4 -3.82 13.36 -4.61
CA ASN A 4 -5.01 13.96 -3.98
C ASN A 4 -6.27 13.08 -4.10
N THR A 5 -6.23 12.02 -4.91
CA THR A 5 -7.29 11.01 -5.03
C THR A 5 -7.38 10.09 -3.81
N ILE A 6 -6.33 10.05 -2.97
CA ILE A 6 -6.20 9.19 -1.80
C ILE A 6 -6.46 10.02 -0.54
N HIS A 7 -7.57 9.77 0.15
CA HIS A 7 -7.91 10.50 1.37
C HIS A 7 -7.60 9.67 2.61
N PHE A 8 -7.09 10.35 3.63
CA PHE A 8 -6.95 9.84 4.98
C PHE A 8 -6.95 11.00 5.96
N GLU A 9 -7.30 10.70 7.20
CA GLU A 9 -7.19 11.62 8.32
C GLU A 9 -5.93 11.27 9.13
N ILE A 10 -5.26 12.28 9.69
CA ILE A 10 -4.19 12.04 10.66
C ILE A 10 -4.82 12.00 12.06
N VAL A 11 -4.68 10.88 12.74
CA VAL A 11 -5.20 10.64 14.10
C VAL A 11 -4.08 10.25 15.04
N CYS A 12 -4.28 10.43 16.35
CA CYS A 12 -3.29 10.03 17.33
C CYS A 12 -3.26 8.50 17.54
N GLY A 13 -2.12 7.97 17.98
CA GLY A 13 -1.99 6.55 18.29
C GLY A 13 -2.94 6.06 19.39
N GLU A 14 -3.31 6.94 20.34
CA GLU A 14 -4.26 6.63 21.40
C GLU A 14 -5.68 6.38 20.87
N ASP A 15 -6.10 7.10 19.82
CA ASP A 15 -7.41 6.89 19.20
C ASP A 15 -7.47 5.55 18.48
N ILE A 16 -6.38 5.15 17.80
CA ILE A 16 -6.27 3.82 17.19
C ILE A 16 -6.27 2.74 18.28
N ALA A 17 -5.52 2.92 19.36
CA ALA A 17 -5.50 1.99 20.50
C ALA A 17 -6.91 1.79 21.08
N ARG A 18 -7.65 2.89 21.27
CA ARG A 18 -9.04 2.88 21.76
C ARG A 18 -9.96 2.13 20.81
N LYS A 19 -9.88 2.42 19.50
CA LYS A 19 -10.68 1.74 18.46
C LYS A 19 -10.37 0.24 18.35
N LEU A 20 -9.16 -0.18 18.73
CA LEU A 20 -8.75 -1.58 18.80
C LEU A 20 -9.09 -2.27 20.13
N GLY A 21 -9.64 -1.55 21.12
CA GLY A 21 -9.89 -2.10 22.46
C GLY A 21 -8.62 -2.42 23.25
N LEU A 22 -7.49 -1.79 22.92
CA LEU A 22 -6.24 -1.96 23.67
C LEU A 22 -6.31 -1.16 24.97
N ASN A 23 -6.30 -1.85 26.12
CA ASN A 23 -6.28 -1.22 27.43
C ASN A 23 -4.99 -0.39 27.63
N ARG A 24 -5.13 0.76 28.31
CA ARG A 24 -4.15 1.88 28.42
C ARG A 24 -2.74 1.54 28.94
N SER A 25 -2.44 0.30 29.31
CA SER A 25 -1.13 -0.10 29.81
C SER A 25 -0.46 -1.12 28.87
N ALA A 26 0.57 -0.64 28.17
CA ALA A 26 1.74 -1.37 27.66
C ALA A 26 1.79 -1.89 26.21
N ARG A 27 0.75 -1.77 25.37
CA ARG A 27 0.87 -2.18 23.95
C ARG A 27 0.65 -1.03 22.98
N GLN A 28 1.73 -0.63 22.31
CA GLN A 28 1.62 0.24 21.14
C GLN A 28 0.75 -0.47 20.09
N PRO A 29 -0.17 0.24 19.42
CA PRO A 29 -0.97 -0.35 18.37
C PRO A 29 -0.07 -0.95 17.27
N PRO A 30 -0.57 -1.94 16.51
CA PRO A 30 0.14 -2.46 15.34
C PRO A 30 0.45 -1.33 14.35
N ALA A 31 1.41 -1.55 13.47
CA ALA A 31 1.84 -0.53 12.50
C ALA A 31 0.75 -0.25 11.45
N CYS A 32 -0.11 -1.22 11.14
CA CYS A 32 -1.25 -1.06 10.26
C CYS A 32 -2.28 -2.17 10.48
N GLY A 33 -3.48 -2.01 9.91
CA GLY A 33 -4.53 -3.03 9.93
C GLY A 33 -5.91 -2.46 9.63
N SER A 34 -6.93 -3.26 9.93
CA SER A 34 -8.35 -2.87 9.84
C SER A 34 -8.96 -2.70 11.23
N LEU A 35 -9.98 -1.85 11.33
CA LEU A 35 -10.80 -1.62 12.50
C LEU A 35 -12.17 -2.30 12.34
N SER A 36 -12.91 -2.47 13.44
CA SER A 36 -14.23 -3.10 13.46
C SER A 36 -15.29 -2.33 12.66
N ASP A 37 -15.13 -1.02 12.54
CA ASP A 37 -15.98 -0.11 11.77
C ASP A 37 -15.63 -0.06 10.27
N LYS A 38 -14.86 -1.05 9.77
CA LYS A 38 -14.36 -1.14 8.38
C LYS A 38 -13.48 0.03 7.94
N GLN A 39 -12.91 0.78 8.89
CA GLN A 39 -11.82 1.70 8.61
C GLN A 39 -10.47 0.96 8.59
N TYR A 40 -9.47 1.57 7.99
CA TYR A 40 -8.12 1.01 7.87
C TYR A 40 -7.10 2.00 8.35
N PHE A 41 -5.98 1.55 8.90
CA PHE A 41 -4.98 2.46 9.46
C PHE A 41 -3.56 2.03 9.14
N ALA A 42 -2.66 3.01 9.07
CA ALA A 42 -1.23 2.78 8.98
C ALA A 42 -0.45 3.88 9.70
N THR A 43 0.70 3.53 10.29
CA THR A 43 1.51 4.49 11.05
C THR A 43 2.01 5.62 10.15
N ALA A 44 1.91 6.85 10.65
CA ALA A 44 2.46 8.04 10.01
C ALA A 44 3.87 8.36 10.49
N THR A 45 4.21 7.96 11.72
CA THR A 45 5.50 8.23 12.37
C THR A 45 6.16 6.94 12.81
N SER A 46 7.49 6.94 12.93
CA SER A 46 8.26 5.78 13.42
C SER A 46 7.92 5.43 14.87
N ARG A 47 7.63 6.44 15.69
CA ARG A 47 7.22 6.29 17.10
C ARG A 47 5.76 5.88 17.28
N ARG A 48 5.00 5.70 16.19
CA ARG A 48 3.56 5.36 16.24
C ARG A 48 2.73 6.34 17.06
N SER A 49 3.17 7.60 17.12
CA SER A 49 2.42 8.69 17.77
C SER A 49 1.23 9.15 16.92
N GLN A 50 1.32 8.97 15.60
CA GLN A 50 0.31 9.36 14.64
C GLN A 50 0.07 8.26 13.62
N TYR A 51 -1.15 8.20 13.13
CA TYR A 51 -1.62 7.24 12.16
C TYR A 51 -2.41 7.93 11.06
N ARG A 52 -2.32 7.38 9.84
CA ARG A 52 -3.24 7.66 8.74
C ARG A 52 -4.43 6.73 8.93
N LEU A 53 -5.63 7.30 8.99
CA LEU A 53 -6.90 6.61 9.06
C LEU A 53 -7.62 6.76 7.72
N PHE A 54 -7.85 5.64 7.05
CA PHE A 54 -8.50 5.54 5.75
C PHE A 54 -9.95 5.10 5.95
N ARG A 55 -10.88 5.78 5.28
CA ARG A 55 -12.32 5.45 5.36
C ARG A 55 -12.66 4.20 4.56
N THR A 56 -11.87 3.89 3.53
CA THR A 56 -12.10 2.75 2.65
C THR A 56 -10.84 1.92 2.45
N LYS A 57 -11.02 0.62 2.16
CA LYS A 57 -9.91 -0.28 1.87
C LYS A 57 -9.18 0.11 0.59
N VAL A 58 -9.91 0.62 -0.39
CA VAL A 58 -9.37 1.09 -1.67
C VAL A 58 -8.36 2.22 -1.46
N GLU A 59 -8.64 3.17 -0.57
CA GLU A 59 -7.69 4.25 -0.26
C GLU A 59 -6.44 3.73 0.46
N TYR A 60 -6.62 2.80 1.39
CA TYR A 60 -5.51 2.14 2.07
C TYR A 60 -4.59 1.39 1.09
N ILE A 61 -5.17 0.58 0.20
CA ILE A 61 -4.45 -0.17 -0.82
C ILE A 61 -3.74 0.80 -1.77
N ALA A 62 -4.46 1.81 -2.27
CA ALA A 62 -3.90 2.81 -3.19
C ALA A 62 -2.71 3.54 -2.56
N TYR A 63 -2.79 3.89 -1.27
CA TYR A 63 -1.70 4.54 -0.55
C TYR A 63 -0.43 3.69 -0.58
N PHE A 64 -0.55 2.39 -0.31
CA PHE A 64 0.61 1.50 -0.29
C PHE A 64 1.12 1.16 -1.67
N LEU A 65 0.26 0.97 -2.66
CA LEU A 65 0.69 0.80 -4.05
C LEU A 65 1.43 2.05 -4.54
N ASN A 66 0.95 3.25 -4.25
CA ASN A 66 1.65 4.50 -4.56
C ASN A 66 3.05 4.57 -3.92
N TYR A 67 3.18 4.09 -2.67
CA TYR A 67 4.48 4.01 -2.00
C TYR A 67 5.39 2.96 -2.64
N TYR A 68 4.89 1.74 -2.86
CA TYR A 68 5.68 0.63 -3.42
C TYR A 68 6.21 0.95 -4.81
N PHE A 69 5.37 1.59 -5.63
CA PHE A 69 5.73 2.03 -6.96
C PHE A 69 6.29 3.45 -7.00
N SER A 70 6.60 4.09 -5.87
CA SER A 70 7.29 5.37 -5.88
C SER A 70 8.69 5.23 -6.49
N ILE A 71 9.21 6.30 -7.08
CA ILE A 71 10.53 6.31 -7.72
C ILE A 71 11.60 5.74 -6.77
N ASP A 72 11.69 6.29 -5.57
CA ASP A 72 12.67 5.87 -4.57
C ASP A 72 12.54 4.38 -4.20
N ASN A 73 11.30 3.90 -4.01
CA ASN A 73 11.07 2.52 -3.61
C ASN A 73 11.34 1.54 -4.77
N THR A 74 10.94 1.86 -6.00
CA THR A 74 11.23 1.00 -7.16
C THR A 74 12.73 0.82 -7.41
N ILE A 75 13.55 1.80 -7.02
CA ILE A 75 15.00 1.70 -7.12
C ILE A 75 15.56 0.80 -6.02
N GLN A 76 15.11 0.97 -4.76
CA GLN A 76 15.75 0.39 -3.60
C GLN A 76 15.15 -0.94 -3.12
N ASP A 77 13.90 -1.23 -3.45
CA ASP A 77 13.17 -2.39 -2.94
C ASP A 77 13.70 -3.69 -3.55
N ARG A 78 14.44 -4.44 -2.74
CA ARG A 78 15.08 -5.70 -3.14
C ARG A 78 14.08 -6.78 -3.58
N ARG A 79 12.84 -6.73 -3.11
CA ARG A 79 11.80 -7.70 -3.46
C ARG A 79 11.17 -7.34 -4.81
N MET A 80 10.93 -6.06 -5.06
CA MET A 80 10.31 -5.62 -6.31
C MET A 80 11.30 -5.55 -7.47
N ARG A 81 12.53 -5.11 -7.20
CA ARG A 81 13.51 -4.74 -8.24
C ARG A 81 13.75 -5.83 -9.29
N PRO A 82 13.93 -7.12 -8.96
CA PRO A 82 14.16 -8.15 -9.99
C PRO A 82 13.00 -8.26 -10.99
N ASN A 83 11.77 -8.20 -10.50
CA ASN A 83 10.56 -8.27 -11.34
C ASN A 83 10.39 -6.99 -12.18
N LEU A 84 10.61 -5.82 -11.58
CA LEU A 84 10.53 -4.54 -12.30
C LEU A 84 11.56 -4.45 -13.43
N LEU A 85 12.79 -4.94 -13.22
CA LEU A 85 13.83 -4.94 -14.26
C LEU A 85 13.53 -5.94 -15.38
N LYS A 86 13.08 -7.15 -15.02
CA LYS A 86 12.88 -8.24 -15.99
C LYS A 86 11.56 -8.14 -16.76
N TYR A 87 10.48 -7.75 -16.07
CA TYR A 87 9.12 -7.82 -16.60
C TYR A 87 8.40 -6.47 -16.63
N LYS A 88 9.08 -5.38 -16.24
CA LYS A 88 8.52 -4.02 -16.20
C LYS A 88 7.29 -3.88 -15.30
N GLY A 89 7.08 -4.80 -14.37
CA GLY A 89 5.90 -4.83 -13.51
C GLY A 89 6.04 -5.82 -12.36
N MET A 90 5.10 -5.73 -11.41
CA MET A 90 4.96 -6.69 -10.32
C MET A 90 3.68 -7.51 -10.47
N PRO A 91 3.74 -8.85 -10.37
CA PRO A 91 2.54 -9.68 -10.37
C PRO A 91 1.59 -9.30 -9.24
N VAL A 92 0.29 -9.18 -9.54
CA VAL A 92 -0.75 -8.87 -8.55
C VAL A 92 -0.76 -9.90 -7.42
N LYS A 93 -0.56 -11.18 -7.76
CA LYS A 93 -0.44 -12.28 -6.78
C LYS A 93 0.67 -12.07 -5.75
N ASP A 94 1.79 -11.49 -6.17
CA ASP A 94 2.94 -11.28 -5.29
C ASP A 94 2.72 -10.07 -4.39
N LEU A 95 2.01 -9.05 -4.88
CA LEU A 95 1.64 -7.85 -4.12
C LEU A 95 0.72 -8.18 -2.95
N MET A 96 -0.19 -9.14 -3.09
CA MET A 96 -1.06 -9.58 -1.98
C MET A 96 -0.25 -10.05 -0.75
N ASN A 97 0.96 -10.59 -0.99
CA ASN A 97 1.86 -11.07 0.05
C ASN A 97 2.78 -9.97 0.61
N PHE A 98 2.50 -8.70 0.34
CA PHE A 98 3.22 -7.58 0.97
C PHE A 98 2.57 -7.33 2.32
N SER A 99 3.38 -7.32 3.39
CA SER A 99 2.88 -7.35 4.77
C SER A 99 1.78 -6.34 5.10
N ARG A 100 1.80 -5.15 4.48
CA ARG A 100 0.78 -4.12 4.71
C ARG A 100 -0.52 -4.41 3.96
N LEU A 101 -0.45 -4.97 2.76
CA LEU A 101 -1.62 -5.41 2.00
C LEU A 101 -2.21 -6.71 2.58
N GLU A 102 -1.34 -7.63 3.01
CA GLU A 102 -1.70 -8.87 3.68
C GLU A 102 -2.42 -8.60 5.02
N ALA A 103 -1.96 -7.61 5.79
CA ALA A 103 -2.53 -7.23 7.08
C ALA A 103 -4.03 -6.84 7.03
N VAL A 104 -4.57 -6.54 5.85
CA VAL A 104 -5.98 -6.22 5.64
C VAL A 104 -6.68 -7.23 4.71
N ASN A 105 -6.07 -8.40 4.50
CA ASN A 105 -6.56 -9.47 3.62
C ASN A 105 -6.91 -8.93 2.23
N THR A 106 -5.97 -8.25 1.59
CA THR A 106 -6.16 -7.65 0.25
C THR A 106 -6.27 -8.72 -0.82
N ARG A 107 -7.25 -8.58 -1.72
CA ARG A 107 -7.50 -9.46 -2.87
C ARG A 107 -7.06 -8.81 -4.18
N SER A 108 -6.87 -9.64 -5.21
CA SER A 108 -6.47 -9.22 -6.55
C SER A 108 -7.41 -8.16 -7.14
N GLU A 109 -8.73 -8.33 -7.01
CA GLU A 109 -9.70 -7.41 -7.59
C GLU A 109 -9.64 -6.04 -6.90
N GLU A 110 -9.32 -6.01 -5.60
CA GLU A 110 -9.18 -4.77 -4.84
C GLU A 110 -7.92 -3.99 -5.22
N ILE A 111 -6.81 -4.69 -5.54
CA ILE A 111 -5.59 -4.08 -6.10
C ILE A 111 -5.89 -3.46 -7.45
N ILE A 112 -6.54 -4.21 -8.36
CA ILE A 112 -6.90 -3.73 -9.69
C ILE A 112 -7.81 -2.51 -9.59
N ASN A 113 -8.83 -2.56 -8.74
CA ASN A 113 -9.74 -1.45 -8.50
C ASN A 113 -9.00 -0.22 -7.96
N ALA A 114 -8.10 -0.38 -6.99
CA ALA A 114 -7.31 0.72 -6.43
C ALA A 114 -6.41 1.38 -7.49
N VAL A 115 -5.77 0.59 -8.36
CA VAL A 115 -4.97 1.12 -9.46
C VAL A 115 -5.82 1.94 -10.42
N ASN A 116 -6.91 1.35 -10.93
CA ASN A 116 -7.76 1.97 -11.95
C ASN A 116 -8.49 3.21 -11.44
N SER A 117 -8.89 3.24 -10.16
CA SER A 117 -9.69 4.34 -9.60
C SER A 117 -8.87 5.46 -8.97
N LYS A 118 -7.65 5.18 -8.48
CA LYS A 118 -6.89 6.13 -7.66
C LYS A 118 -5.51 6.48 -8.19
N LEU A 119 -4.88 5.63 -9.02
CA LEU A 119 -3.45 5.74 -9.35
C LEU A 119 -3.22 5.92 -10.85
N PRO A 120 -3.43 7.14 -11.39
CA PRO A 120 -3.34 7.39 -12.84
C PRO A 120 -1.94 7.19 -13.43
N HIS A 121 -0.90 7.15 -12.59
CA HIS A 121 0.48 6.89 -13.00
C HIS A 121 0.83 5.39 -13.04
N LEU A 122 -0.07 4.52 -12.61
CA LEU A 122 0.07 3.06 -12.71
C LEU A 122 -0.88 2.50 -13.78
N ASN A 123 -0.59 1.28 -14.20
CA ASN A 123 -1.45 0.52 -15.09
C ASN A 123 -1.47 -0.96 -14.69
N VAL A 124 -2.57 -1.65 -15.05
CA VAL A 124 -2.70 -3.10 -14.98
C VAL A 124 -2.46 -3.65 -16.38
N VAL A 125 -1.53 -4.59 -16.50
CA VAL A 125 -1.20 -5.24 -17.78
C VAL A 125 -1.15 -6.75 -17.60
N GLU A 126 -1.52 -7.48 -18.64
CA GLU A 126 -1.34 -8.93 -18.67
C GLU A 126 0.02 -9.28 -19.26
N VAL A 127 0.78 -10.11 -18.55
CA VAL A 127 2.08 -10.62 -18.97
C VAL A 127 1.99 -12.13 -19.07
N GLU A 128 2.22 -12.69 -20.26
CA GLU A 128 1.97 -14.10 -20.60
C GLU A 128 2.50 -15.11 -19.56
N SER A 129 3.68 -14.87 -18.98
CA SER A 129 4.31 -15.77 -18.00
C SER A 129 3.94 -15.50 -16.53
N LEU A 130 3.28 -14.38 -16.23
CA LEU A 130 3.04 -13.92 -14.86
C LEU A 130 1.57 -13.65 -14.54
N GLY A 131 0.71 -13.53 -15.55
CA GLY A 131 -0.67 -13.07 -15.44
C GLY A 131 -0.73 -11.55 -15.28
N LEU A 132 -1.69 -11.07 -14.49
CA LEU A 132 -1.88 -9.64 -14.25
C LEU A 132 -0.74 -9.06 -13.41
N CYS A 133 -0.16 -7.97 -13.91
CA CYS A 133 0.91 -7.21 -13.31
C CYS A 133 0.52 -5.74 -13.14
N ILE A 134 1.08 -5.09 -12.12
CA ILE A 134 1.01 -3.64 -11.92
C ILE A 134 2.33 -3.03 -12.37
N CYS A 135 2.24 -2.01 -13.21
CA CYS A 135 3.38 -1.32 -13.81
C CYS A 135 3.25 0.20 -13.62
N ARG A 136 4.39 0.90 -13.59
CA ARG A 136 4.39 2.35 -13.79
C ARG A 136 4.20 2.67 -15.26
N ARG A 137 3.38 3.67 -15.57
CA ARG A 137 3.14 4.12 -16.95
C ARG A 137 4.36 4.77 -17.61
N ASP A 138 5.23 5.36 -16.81
CA ASP A 138 6.48 5.97 -17.29
C ASP A 138 7.64 4.98 -17.39
N GLU A 139 7.42 3.72 -16.99
CA GLU A 139 8.41 2.65 -16.94
C GLU A 139 9.73 3.01 -16.24
N TYR A 140 9.70 4.02 -15.35
CA TYR A 140 10.90 4.46 -14.66
C TYR A 140 11.23 3.52 -13.50
N TYR A 141 12.29 2.72 -13.67
CA TYR A 141 12.78 1.75 -12.67
C TYR A 141 14.26 1.94 -12.32
N GLY A 142 14.81 3.14 -12.61
CA GLY A 142 16.22 3.46 -12.35
C GLY A 142 17.20 2.66 -13.21
N ILE A 143 16.81 2.37 -14.46
CA ILE A 143 17.71 1.82 -15.49
C ILE A 143 18.36 3.02 -16.18
N ASN A 144 19.34 3.62 -15.51
CA ASN A 144 20.40 4.52 -16.01
C ASN A 144 20.90 5.35 -14.82
N ALA A 145 21.95 4.83 -14.18
CA ALA A 145 22.99 5.60 -13.51
C ALA A 145 24.30 4.86 -13.81
#